data_AF-A0A7V9AH18-F1
#
_entry.id   AF-A0A7V9AH18-F1
#
_cell.length_a   1.000
_cell.length_b   1.000
_cell.length_c   1.000
_cell.angle_alpha   90.00
_cell.angle_beta   90.00
_cell.angle_gamma   90.00
#
_symmetry.space_group_name_H-M   'P 1'
#
loop_
_entity.id
_entity.type
_entity.pdbx_description
1 polymer ?
#
loop_
_entity_poly.entity_id
_entity_poly.type
_entity_poly.pdbx_seq_one_letter_code
_entity_poly.pdbx_strand_id
1 'polypeptide(L)'
;GRDGEPSRCTILYRVEDRQIQGYFLGGKYPDIEEAAQAARVVNAIPEGERRPLEEIADAAGVPRRKVRIVLTLLKRHGMMREHRGGEWERAAADVTTADLSRELTDYEERRALDRRKLEAMIGYSQTARCRTRLILEYFGESPPEDFRCGHCDVDTGPSLRGVPAPPAETAAPQPMPWENGDSEHEAEAFAPGDEVSHPTFGEGVVLEVRSERAEVDFGGHGVRTIRGDFLTRI
;
A
#
# COMPACT_ATOMS: atom_id res chain seq x y z
N GLY A 1 10.75 -11.81 -27.08
CA GLY A 1 10.92 -12.07 -25.64
C GLY A 1 12.15 -12.93 -25.46
N ARG A 2 12.11 -14.00 -24.64
CA ARG A 2 13.28 -14.89 -24.40
C ARG A 2 13.89 -15.51 -25.68
N ASP A 3 13.13 -15.52 -26.76
CA ASP A 3 13.47 -15.91 -28.13
C ASP A 3 14.22 -14.82 -28.94
N GLY A 4 14.40 -13.62 -28.38
CA GLY A 4 15.01 -12.48 -29.05
C GLY A 4 14.06 -11.65 -29.92
N GLU A 5 12.79 -12.09 -30.10
CA GLU A 5 11.82 -11.36 -30.92
C GLU A 5 11.20 -10.15 -30.17
N PRO A 6 10.58 -9.18 -30.86
CA PRO A 6 9.85 -8.11 -30.18
C PRO A 6 8.71 -8.66 -29.31
N SER A 7 8.58 -8.16 -28.09
CA SER A 7 7.46 -8.50 -27.19
C SER A 7 6.69 -7.26 -26.79
N ARG A 8 5.35 -7.35 -26.77
CA ARG A 8 4.48 -6.27 -26.29
C ARG A 8 4.00 -6.56 -24.87
N CYS A 9 4.20 -5.60 -23.98
CA CYS A 9 3.66 -5.63 -22.62
C CYS A 9 2.72 -4.44 -22.42
N THR A 10 1.62 -4.66 -21.71
CA THR A 10 0.64 -3.61 -21.37
C THR A 10 0.44 -3.62 -19.86
N ILE A 11 0.52 -2.45 -19.25
CA ILE A 11 0.32 -2.26 -17.81
C ILE A 11 -1.05 -1.64 -17.62
N LEU A 12 -1.86 -2.27 -16.78
CA LEU A 12 -3.14 -1.74 -16.34
C LEU A 12 -2.95 -1.30 -14.89
N TYR A 13 -3.01 0.01 -14.66
CA TYR A 13 -2.76 0.59 -13.34
C TYR A 13 -3.87 1.58 -13.01
N ARG A 14 -4.44 1.44 -11.82
CA ARG A 14 -5.33 2.43 -11.19
C ARG A 14 -4.73 2.88 -9.87
N VAL A 15 -4.84 4.16 -9.56
CA VAL A 15 -4.29 4.73 -8.32
C VAL A 15 -5.00 4.15 -7.10
N GLU A 16 -6.31 3.88 -7.23
CA GLU A 16 -7.15 3.28 -6.18
C GLU A 16 -6.63 1.90 -5.72
N ASP A 17 -6.00 1.13 -6.60
CA ASP A 17 -5.47 -0.20 -6.29
C ASP A 17 -4.32 -0.15 -5.26
N ARG A 18 -3.67 1.01 -5.09
CA ARG A 18 -2.62 1.20 -4.09
C ARG A 18 -3.12 0.89 -2.68
N GLN A 19 -4.32 1.35 -2.32
CA GLN A 19 -4.85 1.17 -0.97
C GLN A 19 -5.14 -0.30 -0.69
N ILE A 20 -5.68 -1.01 -1.67
CA ILE A 20 -5.97 -2.45 -1.59
C ILE A 20 -4.67 -3.23 -1.38
N GLN A 21 -3.64 -2.96 -2.18
CA GLN A 21 -2.34 -3.62 -2.04
C GLN A 21 -1.67 -3.27 -0.70
N GLY A 22 -1.75 -2.01 -0.27
CA GLY A 22 -1.26 -1.57 1.03
C GLY A 22 -1.92 -2.31 2.20
N TYR A 23 -3.23 -2.52 2.13
CA TYR A 23 -4.00 -3.30 3.11
C TYR A 23 -3.51 -4.76 3.20
N PHE A 24 -3.34 -5.44 2.06
CA PHE A 24 -2.84 -6.81 2.03
C PHE A 24 -1.40 -6.95 2.56
N LEU A 25 -0.56 -5.95 2.34
CA LEU A 25 0.81 -5.92 2.87
C LEU A 25 0.86 -5.62 4.38
N GLY A 26 -0.03 -4.76 4.87
CA GLY A 26 -0.09 -4.36 6.28
C GLY A 26 -0.55 -5.46 7.23
N GLY A 27 -1.39 -6.39 6.77
CA GLY A 27 -2.02 -7.40 7.62
C GLY A 27 -1.35 -8.78 7.66
N LYS A 28 -0.21 -8.98 6.99
CA LYS A 28 0.32 -10.34 6.74
C LYS A 28 1.03 -10.98 7.93
N TYR A 29 1.77 -10.18 8.70
CA TYR A 29 2.59 -10.66 9.82
C TYR A 29 2.29 -9.86 11.09
N PRO A 30 2.39 -10.48 12.28
CA PRO A 30 2.33 -9.76 13.55
C PRO A 30 3.53 -8.81 13.68
N ASP A 31 3.33 -7.65 14.30
CA ASP A 31 4.43 -6.87 14.87
C ASP A 31 4.82 -7.37 16.27
N ILE A 32 5.84 -6.75 16.87
CA ILE A 32 6.37 -7.14 18.19
C ILE A 32 5.30 -7.01 19.29
N GLU A 33 4.48 -5.96 19.25
CA GLU A 33 3.46 -5.73 20.27
C GLU A 33 2.32 -6.74 20.14
N GLU A 34 1.85 -7.00 18.92
CA GLU A 34 0.84 -8.03 18.63
C GLU A 34 1.33 -9.43 19.03
N ALA A 35 2.61 -9.74 18.79
CA ALA A 35 3.21 -10.99 19.24
C ALA A 35 3.27 -11.09 20.77
N ALA A 36 3.65 -10.01 21.46
CA ALA A 36 3.69 -9.94 22.90
C ALA A 36 2.27 -10.06 23.53
N GLN A 37 1.25 -9.46 22.91
CA GLN A 37 -0.14 -9.59 23.34
C GLN A 37 -0.64 -11.03 23.27
N ALA A 38 -0.44 -11.69 22.12
CA ALA A 38 -0.79 -13.09 21.96
C ALA A 38 -0.03 -14.00 22.95
N ALA A 39 1.27 -13.76 23.16
CA ALA A 39 2.08 -14.51 24.12
C ALA A 39 1.57 -14.33 25.57
N ARG A 40 1.24 -13.10 25.98
CA ARG A 40 0.69 -12.81 27.32
C ARG A 40 -0.63 -13.54 27.58
N VAL A 41 -1.56 -13.51 26.62
CA VAL A 41 -2.85 -14.22 26.74
C VAL A 41 -2.64 -15.71 26.91
N VAL A 42 -1.79 -16.30 26.07
CA VAL A 42 -1.48 -17.72 26.15
C VAL A 42 -0.78 -18.09 27.45
N ASN A 43 0.09 -17.22 27.96
CA ASN A 43 0.79 -17.46 29.22
C ASN A 43 -0.15 -17.50 30.43
N ALA A 44 -1.22 -16.70 30.39
CA ALA A 44 -2.24 -16.67 31.44
C ALA A 44 -3.14 -17.92 31.45
N ILE A 45 -3.16 -18.70 30.36
CA ILE A 45 -3.91 -19.95 30.29
C ILE A 45 -3.17 -21.03 31.13
N PRO A 46 -3.85 -21.76 32.02
CA PRO A 46 -3.25 -22.87 32.75
C PRO A 46 -2.59 -23.90 31.83
N GLU A 47 -1.47 -24.47 32.27
CA GLU A 47 -0.77 -25.50 31.50
C GLU A 47 -1.66 -26.73 31.31
N GLY A 48 -1.67 -27.30 30.09
CA GLY A 48 -2.54 -28.42 29.75
C GLY A 48 -4.00 -28.05 29.40
N GLU A 49 -4.42 -26.81 29.64
CA GLU A 49 -5.73 -26.34 29.18
C GLU A 49 -5.69 -26.02 27.68
N ARG A 50 -6.70 -26.51 26.96
CA ARG A 50 -6.83 -26.33 25.51
C ARG A 50 -7.81 -25.20 25.22
N ARG A 51 -7.45 -24.34 24.28
CA ARG A 51 -8.31 -23.26 23.78
C ARG A 51 -8.32 -23.23 22.26
N PRO A 52 -9.48 -22.98 21.62
CA PRO A 52 -9.53 -22.76 20.19
C PRO A 52 -8.77 -21.47 19.84
N LEU A 53 -8.24 -21.42 18.61
CA LEU A 53 -7.49 -20.26 18.13
C LEU A 53 -8.32 -18.96 18.22
N GLU A 54 -9.61 -19.06 17.92
CA GLU A 54 -10.55 -17.93 17.90
C GLU A 54 -10.64 -17.27 19.28
N GLU A 55 -10.79 -18.04 20.36
CA GLU A 55 -10.82 -17.51 21.73
C GLU A 55 -9.51 -16.81 22.11
N ILE A 56 -8.36 -17.38 21.72
CA ILE A 56 -7.05 -16.77 21.97
C ILE A 56 -6.92 -15.45 21.21
N ALA A 57 -7.40 -15.41 19.97
CA ALA A 57 -7.35 -14.22 19.14
C ALA A 57 -8.22 -13.08 19.66
N ASP A 58 -9.46 -13.41 20.06
CA ASP A 58 -10.40 -12.45 20.63
C ASP A 58 -9.88 -11.90 21.97
N ALA A 59 -9.33 -12.76 22.83
CA ALA A 59 -8.74 -12.34 24.10
C ALA A 59 -7.47 -11.48 23.91
N ALA A 60 -6.69 -11.73 22.85
CA ALA A 60 -5.50 -10.94 22.54
C ALA A 60 -5.83 -9.60 21.86
N GLY A 61 -7.02 -9.45 21.28
CA GLY A 61 -7.36 -8.30 20.44
C GLY A 61 -6.55 -8.23 19.14
N VAL A 62 -5.96 -9.36 18.71
CA VAL A 62 -5.08 -9.45 17.54
C VAL A 62 -5.77 -10.28 16.46
N PRO A 63 -5.70 -9.89 15.17
CA PRO A 63 -6.30 -10.66 14.09
C PRO A 63 -5.89 -12.14 14.12
N ARG A 64 -6.87 -13.04 14.05
CA ARG A 64 -6.72 -14.51 14.09
C ARG A 64 -5.53 -15.06 13.28
N ARG A 65 -5.32 -14.54 12.07
CA ARG A 65 -4.22 -14.95 11.19
C ARG A 65 -2.85 -14.65 11.81
N LYS A 66 -2.69 -13.50 12.46
CA LYS A 66 -1.46 -13.08 13.11
C LYS A 66 -1.20 -13.90 14.37
N VAL A 67 -2.23 -14.12 15.20
CA VAL A 67 -2.14 -15.02 16.36
C VAL A 67 -1.70 -16.41 15.94
N ARG A 68 -2.27 -16.97 14.87
CA ARG A 68 -1.83 -18.27 14.32
C ARG A 68 -0.33 -18.30 14.00
N ILE A 69 0.23 -17.21 13.44
CA ILE A 69 1.66 -17.10 13.16
C ILE A 69 2.45 -17.15 14.47
N VAL A 70 2.07 -16.34 15.47
CA VAL A 70 2.72 -16.31 16.79
C VAL A 70 2.69 -17.69 17.45
N LEU A 71 1.53 -18.35 17.50
CA LEU A 71 1.42 -19.69 18.10
C LEU A 71 2.26 -20.73 17.35
N THR A 72 2.38 -20.59 16.02
CA THR A 72 3.24 -21.46 15.21
C THR A 72 4.72 -21.24 15.52
N LEU A 73 5.15 -19.98 15.74
CA LEU A 73 6.50 -19.68 16.21
C LEU A 73 6.76 -20.28 17.59
N LEU A 74 5.87 -20.04 18.56
CA LEU A 74 5.98 -20.60 19.91
C LEU A 74 6.00 -22.14 19.90
N LYS A 75 5.20 -22.77 19.04
CA LYS A 75 5.21 -24.24 18.83
C LYS A 75 6.54 -24.74 18.30
N ARG A 76 7.19 -24.01 17.38
CA ARG A 76 8.53 -24.37 16.88
C ARG A 76 9.57 -24.36 18.00
N HIS A 77 9.42 -23.46 18.97
CA HIS A 77 10.24 -23.39 20.19
C HIS A 77 9.78 -24.36 21.30
N GLY A 78 8.81 -25.24 21.03
CA GLY A 78 8.33 -26.25 21.97
C GLY A 78 7.38 -25.74 23.06
N MET A 79 6.97 -24.47 22.99
CA MET A 79 6.18 -23.81 24.04
C MET A 79 4.67 -23.97 23.86
N MET A 80 4.24 -24.34 22.66
CA MET A 80 2.84 -24.58 22.31
C MET A 80 2.67 -25.94 21.63
N ARG A 81 1.53 -26.57 21.86
CA ARG A 81 1.06 -27.74 21.11
C ARG A 81 -0.22 -27.38 20.38
N GLU A 82 -0.35 -27.93 19.18
CA GLU A 82 -1.55 -27.81 18.37
C GLU A 82 -2.22 -29.17 18.28
N HIS A 83 -3.52 -29.21 18.53
CA HIS A 83 -4.34 -30.41 18.54
C HIS A 83 -5.28 -30.46 17.33
N ARG A 84 -5.88 -31.63 17.11
CA ARG A 84 -6.95 -31.78 16.10
C ARG A 84 -8.13 -30.89 16.48
N GLY A 85 -8.75 -30.28 15.46
CA GLY A 85 -9.83 -29.30 15.67
C GLY A 85 -9.35 -27.84 15.78
N GLY A 86 -8.04 -27.59 15.72
CA GLY A 86 -7.50 -26.23 15.74
C GLY A 86 -7.35 -25.64 17.14
N GLU A 87 -7.42 -26.48 18.17
CA GLU A 87 -7.15 -26.13 19.56
C GLU A 87 -5.65 -26.07 19.85
N TRP A 88 -5.28 -25.20 20.78
CA TRP A 88 -3.93 -24.92 21.19
C TRP A 88 -3.78 -25.09 22.69
N GLU A 89 -2.64 -25.63 23.11
CA GLU A 89 -2.32 -25.92 24.50
C GLU A 89 -0.94 -25.34 24.80
N ARG A 90 -0.81 -24.66 25.95
CA ARG A 90 0.48 -24.24 26.48
C ARG A 90 1.25 -25.44 27.01
N ALA A 91 2.52 -25.54 26.58
CA ALA A 91 3.41 -26.66 26.91
C ALA A 91 4.68 -26.24 27.69
N ALA A 92 4.86 -24.95 27.96
CA ALA A 92 5.95 -24.40 28.76
C ALA A 92 5.41 -23.57 29.92
N ALA A 93 6.12 -23.58 31.05
CA ALA A 93 5.74 -22.86 32.27
C ALA A 93 5.59 -21.34 32.06
N ASP A 94 6.42 -20.76 31.18
CA ASP A 94 6.33 -19.36 30.78
C ASP A 94 6.68 -19.19 29.29
N VAL A 95 5.66 -18.92 28.46
CA VAL A 95 5.84 -18.73 27.01
C VAL A 95 6.44 -17.37 26.65
N THR A 96 6.43 -16.41 27.59
CA THR A 96 6.96 -15.06 27.34
C THR A 96 8.49 -15.03 27.38
N THR A 97 9.11 -16.11 27.85
CA THR A 97 10.57 -16.31 27.80
C THR A 97 11.08 -16.71 26.42
N ALA A 98 10.18 -16.97 25.45
CA ALA A 98 10.56 -17.27 24.09
C ALA A 98 11.32 -16.10 23.47
N ASP A 99 12.57 -16.35 23.05
CA ASP A 99 13.25 -15.42 22.16
C ASP A 99 12.72 -15.60 20.73
N LEU A 100 11.74 -14.77 20.37
CA LEU A 100 11.20 -14.66 19.01
C LEU A 100 11.79 -13.48 18.23
N SER A 101 12.81 -12.81 18.78
CA SER A 101 13.33 -11.55 18.23
C SER A 101 13.74 -11.70 16.77
N ARG A 102 14.50 -12.76 16.46
CA ARG A 102 14.96 -13.05 15.10
C ARG A 102 13.82 -13.24 14.13
N GLU A 103 12.83 -14.08 14.44
CA GLU A 103 11.71 -14.34 13.55
C GLU A 103 10.82 -13.11 13.34
N LEU A 104 10.64 -12.29 14.38
CA LEU A 104 9.90 -11.04 14.28
C LEU A 104 10.66 -10.01 13.45
N THR A 105 11.98 -9.87 13.62
CA THR A 105 12.83 -9.04 12.75
C THR A 105 12.78 -9.50 11.30
N ASP A 106 12.88 -10.81 11.03
CA ASP A 106 12.74 -11.36 9.67
C ASP A 106 11.40 -10.97 9.03
N TYR A 107 10.31 -10.93 9.80
CA TYR A 107 9.00 -10.50 9.30
C TYR A 107 8.92 -9.00 9.06
N GLU A 108 9.53 -8.19 9.91
CA GLU A 108 9.63 -6.74 9.71
C GLU A 108 10.42 -6.41 8.44
N GLU A 109 11.55 -7.08 8.22
CA GLU A 109 12.35 -6.96 7.01
C GLU A 109 11.55 -7.36 5.77
N ARG A 110 10.86 -8.51 5.82
CA ARG A 110 9.96 -8.94 4.73
C ARG A 110 8.87 -7.90 4.45
N ARG A 111 8.28 -7.33 5.49
CA ARG A 111 7.25 -6.28 5.35
C ARG A 111 7.84 -5.02 4.72
N ALA A 112 9.06 -4.64 5.09
CA ALA A 112 9.76 -3.52 4.48
C ALA A 112 10.08 -3.79 3.00
N LEU A 113 10.56 -4.99 2.66
CA LEU A 113 10.82 -5.40 1.28
C LEU A 113 9.54 -5.40 0.44
N ASP A 114 8.45 -5.94 0.97
CA ASP A 114 7.17 -5.97 0.28
C ASP A 114 6.63 -4.54 0.02
N ARG A 115 6.78 -3.62 0.99
CA ARG A 115 6.45 -2.19 0.79
C ARG A 115 7.31 -1.55 -0.30
N ARG A 116 8.64 -1.75 -0.27
CA ARG A 116 9.55 -1.23 -1.30
C ARG A 116 9.21 -1.74 -2.69
N LYS A 117 8.82 -3.01 -2.82
CA LYS A 117 8.36 -3.58 -4.10
C LYS A 117 7.09 -2.89 -4.60
N LEU A 118 6.12 -2.65 -3.73
CA LEU A 118 4.89 -1.94 -4.10
C LEU A 118 5.20 -0.51 -4.56
N GLU A 119 6.05 0.20 -3.81
CA GLU A 119 6.51 1.56 -4.17
C GLU A 119 7.23 1.56 -5.52
N ALA A 120 8.11 0.58 -5.76
CA ALA A 120 8.78 0.43 -7.05
C ALA A 120 7.80 0.18 -8.20
N MET A 121 6.76 -0.65 -8.01
CA MET A 121 5.74 -0.90 -9.03
C MET A 121 4.85 0.32 -9.31
N ILE A 122 4.51 1.09 -8.27
CA ILE A 122 3.77 2.35 -8.42
C ILE A 122 4.64 3.36 -9.19
N GLY A 123 5.90 3.52 -8.77
CA GLY A 123 6.87 4.37 -9.45
C GLY A 123 7.06 3.97 -10.91
N TYR A 124 7.16 2.67 -11.19
CA TYR A 124 7.22 2.14 -12.55
C TYR A 124 5.98 2.46 -13.38
N SER A 125 4.80 2.45 -12.78
CA SER A 125 3.54 2.74 -13.48
C SER A 125 3.36 4.23 -13.79
N GLN A 126 3.90 5.11 -12.95
CA GLN A 126 3.72 6.57 -13.02
C GLN A 126 4.95 7.32 -13.56
N THR A 127 6.02 6.62 -13.92
CA THR A 127 7.28 7.26 -14.32
C THR A 127 7.18 8.00 -15.66
N ALA A 128 7.92 9.10 -15.77
CA ALA A 128 8.24 9.77 -17.03
C ALA A 128 9.64 9.41 -17.58
N ARG A 129 10.33 8.45 -16.96
CA ARG A 129 11.62 7.92 -17.42
C ARG A 129 11.42 6.67 -18.26
N CYS A 130 12.39 6.35 -19.13
CA CYS A 130 12.38 5.12 -19.93
C CYS A 130 12.03 3.89 -19.07
N ARG A 131 10.99 3.13 -19.45
CA ARG A 131 10.54 1.96 -18.66
C ARG A 131 11.62 0.90 -18.54
N THR A 132 12.34 0.62 -19.63
CA THR A 132 13.43 -0.36 -19.62
C THR A 132 14.55 0.07 -18.68
N ARG A 133 14.85 1.38 -18.59
CA ARG A 133 15.83 1.90 -17.63
C ARG A 133 15.48 1.53 -16.19
N LEU A 134 14.22 1.71 -15.79
CA LEU A 134 13.75 1.35 -14.45
C LEU A 134 13.86 -0.16 -14.19
N ILE A 135 13.57 -0.99 -15.20
CA ILE A 135 13.70 -2.45 -15.07
C ILE A 135 15.17 -2.84 -14.85
N LEU A 136 16.08 -2.27 -15.64
CA LEU A 136 17.53 -2.50 -15.51
C LEU A 136 18.02 -2.10 -14.11
N GLU A 137 17.68 -0.88 -13.67
CA GLU A 137 18.02 -0.38 -12.33
C GLU A 137 17.44 -1.24 -11.21
N TYR A 138 16.21 -1.74 -11.36
CA TYR A 138 15.57 -2.65 -10.41
C TYR A 138 16.34 -3.97 -10.25
N PHE A 139 16.93 -4.49 -11.33
CA PHE A 139 17.76 -5.69 -11.31
C PHE A 139 19.25 -5.43 -11.01
N GLY A 140 19.61 -4.19 -10.66
CA GLY A 140 20.95 -3.81 -10.22
C GLY A 140 21.89 -3.39 -11.35
N GLU A 141 21.38 -3.21 -12.57
CA GLU A 141 22.16 -2.66 -13.68
C GLU A 141 22.20 -1.13 -13.63
N SER A 142 23.30 -0.54 -14.09
CA SER A 142 23.51 0.91 -14.12
C SER A 142 23.66 1.39 -15.56
N PRO A 143 22.55 1.63 -16.28
CA PRO A 143 22.61 2.13 -17.65
C PRO A 143 23.19 3.55 -17.69
N PRO A 144 23.82 3.97 -18.80
CA PRO A 144 24.31 5.34 -19.00
C PRO A 144 23.22 6.40 -18.74
N GLU A 145 23.63 7.62 -18.38
CA GLU A 145 22.69 8.71 -18.07
C GLU A 145 21.76 9.07 -19.24
N ASP A 146 22.25 8.94 -20.46
CA ASP A 146 21.54 9.21 -21.71
C ASP A 146 20.78 7.99 -22.26
N PHE A 147 20.76 6.87 -21.53
CA PHE A 147 20.12 5.64 -21.98
C PHE A 147 18.62 5.84 -22.29
N ARG A 148 18.23 5.38 -23.48
CA ARG A 148 16.85 5.28 -23.97
C ARG A 148 16.69 3.94 -24.67
N CYS A 149 15.58 3.24 -24.43
CA CYS A 149 15.30 1.97 -25.11
C CYS A 149 14.63 2.17 -26.47
N GLY A 150 14.01 3.33 -26.70
CA GLY A 150 13.42 3.70 -27.99
C GLY A 150 12.16 2.91 -28.38
N HIS A 151 11.65 2.04 -27.51
CA HIS A 151 10.50 1.17 -27.80
C HIS A 151 9.41 1.17 -26.70
N CYS A 152 9.64 1.82 -25.56
CA CYS A 152 8.61 1.99 -24.54
C CYS A 152 7.74 3.22 -24.84
N ASP A 153 6.52 3.22 -24.30
CA ASP A 153 5.55 4.33 -24.36
C ASP A 153 6.14 5.70 -23.95
N VAL A 154 7.10 5.72 -23.02
CA VAL A 154 7.78 6.96 -22.61
C VAL A 154 8.75 7.46 -23.69
N ASP A 155 9.51 6.56 -24.33
CA ASP A 155 10.52 6.94 -25.32
C ASP A 155 9.92 7.17 -26.72
N THR A 156 8.85 6.46 -27.07
CA THR A 156 8.16 6.61 -28.36
C THR A 156 7.08 7.70 -28.35
N GLY A 157 6.84 8.31 -27.19
CA GLY A 157 5.65 9.12 -26.92
C GLY A 157 4.39 8.24 -26.77
N PRO A 158 3.28 8.80 -26.23
CA PRO A 158 2.05 8.03 -26.04
C PRO A 158 1.56 7.50 -27.39
N SER A 159 1.73 6.21 -27.60
CA SER A 159 1.06 5.49 -28.68
C SER A 159 -0.42 5.47 -28.35
N LEU A 160 -1.15 6.50 -28.80
CA LEU A 160 -2.62 6.49 -28.85
C LEU A 160 -3.18 5.39 -29.77
N ARG A 161 -2.30 4.62 -30.45
CA ARG A 161 -2.70 3.44 -31.21
C ARG A 161 -2.98 2.28 -30.26
N GLY A 162 -4.26 2.07 -29.97
CA GLY A 162 -4.78 0.82 -29.42
C GLY A 162 -5.61 0.92 -28.15
N VAL A 163 -5.80 2.12 -27.60
CA VAL A 163 -6.90 2.34 -26.65
C VAL A 163 -8.14 2.61 -27.50
N PRO A 164 -9.09 1.68 -27.66
CA PRO A 164 -10.40 2.08 -28.14
C PRO A 164 -10.87 3.18 -27.21
N ALA A 165 -11.32 4.30 -27.79
CA ALA A 165 -12.06 5.29 -27.01
C ALA A 165 -13.07 4.53 -26.14
N PRO A 166 -13.24 4.89 -24.84
CA PRO A 166 -14.30 4.29 -24.04
C PRO A 166 -15.58 4.31 -24.90
N PRO A 167 -16.29 3.18 -25.01
CA PRO A 167 -17.51 3.15 -25.82
C PRO A 167 -18.36 4.33 -25.40
N ALA A 168 -18.77 5.14 -26.39
CA ALA A 168 -19.67 6.25 -26.17
C ALA A 168 -20.82 5.75 -25.30
N GLU A 169 -21.00 6.42 -24.18
CA GLU A 169 -21.91 6.14 -23.08
C GLU A 169 -23.17 5.38 -23.55
N THR A 170 -23.20 4.06 -23.36
CA THR A 170 -24.50 3.44 -23.04
C THR A 170 -24.85 3.94 -21.65
N ALA A 171 -25.69 4.97 -21.65
CA ALA A 171 -26.38 5.60 -20.54
C ALA A 171 -26.07 4.97 -19.18
N ALA A 172 -25.29 5.68 -18.37
CA ALA A 172 -25.27 5.46 -16.94
C ALA A 172 -26.73 5.37 -16.44
N PRO A 173 -27.08 4.40 -15.58
CA PRO A 173 -28.40 4.39 -14.95
C PRO A 173 -28.61 5.76 -14.29
N GLN A 174 -29.70 6.43 -14.65
CA GLN A 174 -29.92 7.79 -14.21
C GLN A 174 -29.94 7.85 -12.68
N PRO A 175 -29.13 8.74 -12.06
CA PRO A 175 -29.18 8.94 -10.63
C PRO A 175 -30.56 9.49 -10.26
N MET A 176 -31.21 8.87 -9.27
CA MET A 176 -32.45 9.36 -8.69
C MET A 176 -32.27 10.79 -8.16
N PRO A 177 -33.27 11.67 -8.33
CA PRO A 177 -33.13 13.08 -8.02
C PRO A 177 -33.09 13.29 -6.51
N TRP A 178 -31.97 13.78 -6.02
CA TRP A 178 -31.93 14.59 -4.82
C TRP A 178 -31.56 15.99 -5.28
N GLU A 179 -32.57 16.86 -5.30
CA GLU A 179 -32.38 18.30 -5.38
C GLU A 179 -31.56 18.74 -4.17
N ASN A 180 -30.44 19.42 -4.42
CA ASN A 180 -30.17 20.76 -3.89
C ASN A 180 -28.82 21.29 -4.42
N GLY A 181 -28.90 22.46 -5.07
CA GLY A 181 -27.94 23.56 -5.13
C GLY A 181 -26.44 23.26 -5.15
N ASP A 182 -25.74 23.66 -6.22
CA ASP A 182 -25.14 25.00 -6.27
C ASP A 182 -24.10 25.14 -7.41
N SER A 183 -24.26 26.26 -8.12
CA SER A 183 -23.36 27.03 -9.01
C SER A 183 -22.12 26.37 -9.65
N GLU A 184 -22.10 26.43 -10.98
CA GLU A 184 -20.91 26.47 -11.83
C GLU A 184 -19.94 27.56 -11.32
N HIS A 185 -18.87 27.16 -10.64
CA HIS A 185 -17.70 28.03 -10.43
C HIS A 185 -16.65 27.67 -11.48
N GLU A 186 -16.46 28.55 -12.45
CA GLU A 186 -15.23 28.62 -13.25
C GLU A 186 -14.04 28.69 -12.29
N ALA A 187 -13.22 27.64 -12.24
CA ALA A 187 -12.08 27.57 -11.33
C ALA A 187 -11.08 28.69 -11.67
N GLU A 188 -11.07 29.74 -10.85
CA GLU A 188 -10.07 30.81 -10.92
C GLU A 188 -8.66 30.21 -10.75
N ALA A 189 -7.75 30.57 -11.64
CA ALA A 189 -6.38 30.08 -11.60
C ALA A 189 -5.65 30.59 -10.34
N PHE A 190 -5.06 29.66 -9.57
CA PHE A 190 -4.19 29.96 -8.43
C PHE A 190 -2.83 30.51 -8.89
N ALA A 191 -2.17 31.28 -8.03
CA ALA A 191 -0.81 31.75 -8.23
C ALA A 191 0.14 31.24 -7.13
N PRO A 192 1.45 31.07 -7.41
CA PRO A 192 2.44 30.83 -6.36
C PRO A 192 2.39 31.91 -5.27
N GLY A 193 2.27 31.47 -4.01
CA GLY A 193 2.11 32.31 -2.83
C GLY A 193 0.69 32.38 -2.28
N ASP A 194 -0.32 31.87 -3.00
CA ASP A 194 -1.70 31.85 -2.51
C ASP A 194 -1.85 30.89 -1.32
N GLU A 195 -2.54 31.35 -0.26
CA GLU A 195 -3.00 30.49 0.82
C GLU A 195 -4.29 29.76 0.40
N VAL A 196 -4.29 28.44 0.55
CA VAL A 196 -5.36 27.56 0.08
C VAL A 196 -5.71 26.51 1.14
N SER A 197 -6.99 26.13 1.19
CA SER A 197 -7.50 25.07 2.04
C SER A 197 -7.86 23.83 1.22
N HIS A 198 -7.52 22.65 1.75
CA HIS A 198 -7.92 21.35 1.19
C HIS A 198 -8.63 20.50 2.26
N PRO A 199 -9.78 19.85 1.97
CA PRO A 199 -10.58 19.11 2.94
C PRO A 199 -9.84 18.02 3.73
N THR A 200 -8.79 17.45 3.14
CA THR A 200 -7.99 16.37 3.76
C THR A 200 -6.68 16.86 4.39
N PHE A 201 -6.11 17.94 3.86
CA PHE A 201 -4.73 18.34 4.20
C PHE A 201 -4.67 19.65 4.97
N GLY A 202 -5.81 20.30 5.18
CA GLY A 202 -5.89 21.58 5.89
C GLY A 202 -5.40 22.71 5.02
N GLU A 203 -4.82 23.72 5.66
CA GLU A 203 -4.33 24.94 5.02
C GLU A 203 -2.91 24.74 4.49
N GLY A 204 -2.60 25.36 3.36
CA GLY A 204 -1.30 25.28 2.73
C GLY A 204 -1.02 26.44 1.80
N VAL A 205 0.22 26.58 1.36
CA VAL A 205 0.66 27.66 0.47
C VAL A 205 1.04 27.09 -0.89
N VAL A 206 0.51 27.68 -1.96
CA VAL A 206 0.83 27.29 -3.34
C VAL A 206 2.30 27.63 -3.64
N LEU A 207 3.11 26.65 -4.01
CA LEU A 207 4.51 26.81 -4.41
C LEU A 207 4.67 27.01 -5.92
N GLU A 208 3.94 26.24 -6.72
CA GLU A 208 4.01 26.30 -8.18
C GLU A 208 2.67 25.88 -8.79
N VAL A 209 2.28 26.47 -9.92
CA VAL A 209 1.06 26.07 -10.65
C VAL A 209 1.43 25.61 -12.05
N ARG A 210 1.00 24.40 -12.41
CA ARG A 210 1.17 23.81 -13.73
C ARG A 210 -0.19 23.39 -14.28
N SER A 211 -0.68 24.19 -15.23
CA SER A 211 -1.96 23.95 -15.91
C SER A 211 -3.13 23.89 -14.91
N GLU A 212 -3.74 22.71 -14.71
CA GLU A 212 -4.89 22.49 -13.81
C GLU A 212 -4.49 22.04 -12.39
N ARG A 213 -3.18 21.97 -12.08
CA ARG A 213 -2.66 21.48 -10.81
C ARG A 213 -1.74 22.49 -10.14
N ALA A 214 -1.90 22.64 -8.83
CA ALA A 214 -1.06 23.42 -7.95
C ALA A 214 -0.25 22.49 -7.04
N GLU A 215 1.05 22.75 -6.92
CA GLU A 215 1.90 22.18 -5.89
C GLU A 215 1.77 23.04 -4.63
N VAL A 216 1.31 22.45 -3.53
CA VAL A 216 0.96 23.15 -2.30
C VAL A 216 1.73 22.55 -1.14
N ASP A 217 2.33 23.40 -0.31
CA ASP A 217 2.91 22.98 0.96
C ASP A 217 1.88 23.10 2.09
N PHE A 218 1.44 21.97 2.62
CA PHE A 218 0.50 21.88 3.75
C PHE A 218 1.22 21.78 5.11
N GLY A 219 2.50 22.14 5.18
CA GLY A 219 3.31 22.09 6.39
C GLY A 219 3.43 20.67 6.94
N GLY A 220 2.61 20.32 7.95
CA GLY A 220 2.63 19.01 8.62
C GLY A 220 2.33 17.80 7.71
N HIS A 221 1.72 18.03 6.54
CA HIS A 221 1.45 17.01 5.54
C HIS A 221 2.43 16.99 4.36
N GLY A 222 3.40 17.93 4.36
CA GLY A 222 4.39 18.13 3.32
C GLY A 222 3.82 18.61 1.98
N VAL A 223 4.68 18.66 0.97
CA VAL A 223 4.33 19.15 -0.36
C VAL A 223 3.46 18.14 -1.12
N ARG A 224 2.37 18.62 -1.74
CA ARG A 224 1.39 17.83 -2.47
C ARG A 224 0.96 18.52 -3.76
N THR A 225 0.82 17.75 -4.83
CA THR A 225 0.26 18.24 -6.09
C THR A 225 -1.26 17.99 -6.13
N ILE A 226 -2.05 19.05 -6.09
CA ILE A 226 -3.52 19.03 -6.00
C ILE A 226 -4.11 19.68 -7.25
N ARG A 227 -5.25 19.19 -7.74
CA ARG A 227 -6.01 19.87 -8.80
C ARG A 227 -6.67 21.13 -8.24
N GLY A 228 -6.67 22.23 -8.99
CA GLY A 228 -7.22 23.52 -8.54
C GLY A 228 -8.65 23.41 -8.00
N ASP A 229 -9.48 22.59 -8.63
CA ASP A 229 -10.89 22.36 -8.25
C ASP A 229 -11.10 21.80 -6.82
N PHE A 230 -10.04 21.33 -6.16
CA PHE A 230 -10.07 20.81 -4.78
C PHE A 230 -9.43 21.76 -3.76
N LEU A 231 -9.02 22.95 -4.20
CA LEU A 231 -8.43 23.99 -3.36
C LEU A 231 -9.42 25.16 -3.24
N THR A 232 -9.52 25.70 -2.04
CA THR A 232 -10.28 26.94 -1.79
C THR A 232 -9.31 28.02 -1.32
N ARG A 233 -9.29 29.20 -1.96
CA ARG A 233 -8.45 30.32 -1.51
C ARG A 233 -8.94 30.82 -0.14
N ILE A 234 -8.00 31.11 0.76
CA ILE A 234 -8.24 31.68 2.09
C ILE A 234 -7.97 33.18 2.07
#